data_AF-A0AAE6YFB4-F1
#
_entry.id   AF-A0AAE6YFB4-F1
#
_cell.length_a   1.000
_cell.length_b   1.000
_cell.length_c   1.000
_cell.angle_alpha   90.00
_cell.angle_beta   90.00
_cell.angle_gamma   90.00
#
_symmetry.space_group_name_H-M   'P 1'
#
loop_
_entity.id
_entity.type
_entity.pdbx_description
1 polymer ?
#
loop_
_entity_poly.entity_id
_entity_poly.type
_entity_poly.pdbx_seq_one_letter_code
_entity_poly.pdbx_strand_id
1 'polypeptide(L)'
;MECWGVQALVGDQLRWDVESTCSACGFAEAVCGGAGAMPAERRAQMLAEHGAAWLQVDPPSARSVTIMRVLRAELGIDLIEARATLHRVLDGDCSGTLPEMEHLARALRRAGISAAATRR
;
A
#
# COMPACT_ATOMS: atom_id res chain seq x y z
N MET A 1 2.95 4.14 26.69
CA MET A 1 3.73 3.37 25.71
C MET A 1 3.80 4.21 24.46
N GLU A 2 5.00 4.59 24.06
CA GLU A 2 5.23 5.33 22.82
C GLU A 2 5.53 4.32 21.73
N CYS A 3 4.87 4.48 20.58
CA CYS A 3 5.04 3.58 19.46
C CYS A 3 5.15 4.36 18.17
N TRP A 4 6.19 4.05 17.41
CA TRP A 4 6.49 4.64 16.12
C TRP A 4 6.59 3.51 15.11
N GLY A 5 6.08 3.71 13.91
CA GLY A 5 6.21 2.71 12.86
C GLY A 5 6.42 3.37 11.53
N VAL A 6 7.31 2.81 10.72
CA VAL A 6 7.47 3.24 9.33
C VAL A 6 7.04 2.16 8.37
N GLN A 7 6.71 2.59 7.16
CA GLN A 7 6.52 1.73 6.01
C GLN A 7 7.34 2.28 4.87
N ALA A 8 8.04 1.39 4.20
CA ALA A 8 8.89 1.74 3.08
C ALA A 8 8.80 0.68 1.99
N LEU A 9 9.00 1.12 0.76
CA LEU A 9 9.17 0.23 -0.37
C LEU A 9 10.67 0.00 -0.56
N VAL A 10 11.16 -1.20 -0.19
CA VAL A 10 12.56 -1.59 -0.32
C VAL A 10 12.68 -2.53 -1.51
N GLY A 11 13.21 -2.03 -2.63
CA GLY A 11 13.09 -2.71 -3.92
C GLY A 11 11.64 -2.71 -4.39
N ASP A 12 11.09 -3.90 -4.60
CA ASP A 12 9.66 -4.10 -4.96
C ASP A 12 8.82 -4.59 -3.76
N GLN A 13 9.39 -4.66 -2.57
CA GLN A 13 8.76 -5.26 -1.40
C GLN A 13 8.38 -4.22 -0.35
N LEU A 14 7.11 -4.23 0.08
CA LEU A 14 6.62 -3.42 1.19
C LEU A 14 7.20 -3.95 2.49
N ARG A 15 8.00 -3.12 3.16
CA ARG A 15 8.51 -3.39 4.50
C ARG A 15 7.89 -2.44 5.49
N TRP A 16 7.75 -2.91 6.71
CA TRP A 16 7.32 -2.11 7.84
C TRP A 16 8.09 -2.49 9.09
N ASP A 17 8.19 -1.53 10.00
CA ASP A 17 8.63 -1.74 11.36
C ASP A 17 7.67 -1.03 12.31
N VAL A 18 7.65 -1.53 13.55
CA VAL A 18 6.97 -0.91 14.67
C VAL A 18 7.93 -1.00 15.83
N GLU A 19 8.36 0.15 16.31
CA GLU A 19 9.12 0.30 17.53
C GLU A 19 8.19 0.69 18.67
N SER A 20 8.36 0.08 19.83
CA SER A 20 7.61 0.41 21.04
C SER A 20 8.56 0.55 22.21
N THR A 21 8.33 1.55 23.05
CA THR A 21 9.07 1.73 24.30
C THR A 21 8.11 1.83 25.49
N CYS A 22 8.38 1.02 26.52
CA CYS A 22 7.66 1.08 27.78
C CYS A 22 8.10 2.29 28.60
N SER A 23 7.18 3.22 28.86
CA SER A 23 7.47 4.43 29.64
C SER A 23 7.76 4.16 31.12
N ALA A 24 7.41 2.98 31.63
CA ALA A 24 7.60 2.63 33.05
C ALA A 24 8.98 2.00 33.33
N CYS A 25 9.53 1.23 32.39
CA CYS A 25 10.79 0.50 32.60
C CYS A 25 11.85 0.74 31.52
N GLY A 26 11.53 1.46 30.44
CA GLY A 26 12.45 1.74 29.34
C GLY A 26 12.71 0.56 28.39
N PHE A 27 12.03 -0.58 28.58
CA PHE A 27 12.14 -1.70 27.63
C PHE A 27 11.66 -1.27 26.25
N ALA A 28 12.46 -1.56 25.23
CA ALA A 28 12.17 -1.26 23.83
C ALA A 28 12.13 -2.53 22.98
N GLU A 29 11.18 -2.61 22.07
CA GLU A 29 11.00 -3.71 21.11
C GLU A 29 10.75 -3.15 19.72
N ALA A 30 11.36 -3.80 18.72
CA ALA A 30 11.10 -3.54 17.31
C ALA A 30 10.53 -4.80 16.65
N VAL A 31 9.34 -4.68 16.05
CA VAL A 31 8.71 -5.73 15.25
C VAL A 31 8.78 -5.32 13.79
N CYS A 32 9.45 -6.14 12.97
CA CYS A 32 9.63 -5.86 11.54
C CYS A 32 8.92 -6.91 10.68
N GLY A 33 8.28 -6.46 9.60
CA GLY A 33 7.63 -7.33 8.62
C GLY A 33 8.00 -6.95 7.19
N GLY A 34 8.17 -7.96 6.32
CA GLY A 34 8.53 -7.75 4.92
C GLY A 34 7.51 -8.25 3.90
N ALA A 35 6.64 -9.20 4.24
CA ALA A 35 5.65 -9.75 3.28
C ALA A 35 4.26 -9.96 3.90
N GLY A 36 4.12 -9.73 5.21
CA GLY A 36 2.86 -9.84 5.93
C GLY A 36 2.14 -8.51 5.97
N ALA A 37 0.81 -8.55 6.03
CA ALA A 37 -0.01 -7.38 6.26
C ALA A 37 0.45 -6.67 7.53
N MET A 38 0.70 -5.36 7.41
CA MET A 38 0.93 -4.50 8.56
C MET A 38 -0.28 -4.57 9.50
N PRO A 39 -0.08 -4.52 10.83
CA PRO A 39 -1.19 -4.40 11.77
C PRO A 39 -2.12 -3.23 11.41
N ALA A 40 -3.43 -3.46 11.46
CA ALA A 40 -4.42 -2.51 10.94
C ALA A 40 -4.40 -1.17 11.70
N GLU A 41 -4.15 -1.22 13.01
CA GLU A 41 -4.01 -0.03 13.85
C GLU A 41 -2.82 0.84 13.44
N ARG A 42 -1.72 0.21 12.97
CA ARG A 42 -0.53 0.93 12.50
C ARG A 42 -0.76 1.56 11.15
N ARG A 43 -1.41 0.84 10.25
CA ARG A 43 -1.85 1.40 8.97
C ARG A 43 -2.75 2.62 9.18
N ALA A 44 -3.71 2.53 10.11
CA ALA A 44 -4.59 3.65 10.46
C ALA A 44 -3.83 4.84 11.04
N GLN A 45 -2.87 4.60 11.94
CA GLN A 45 -1.99 5.64 12.49
C GLN A 45 -1.21 6.34 11.37
N MET A 46 -0.57 5.59 10.47
CA MET A 46 0.19 6.17 9.36
C MET A 46 -0.68 7.03 8.43
N LEU A 47 -1.92 6.59 8.18
CA LEU A 47 -2.88 7.39 7.40
C LEU A 47 -3.27 8.68 8.12
N ALA A 48 -3.41 8.65 9.45
CA ALA A 48 -3.71 9.84 10.24
C ALA A 48 -2.52 10.83 10.28
N GLU A 49 -1.29 10.32 10.34
CA GLU A 49 -0.07 11.13 10.43
C GLU A 49 0.38 11.70 9.09
N HIS A 50 0.29 10.92 8.01
CA HIS A 50 0.85 11.29 6.70
C HIS A 50 -0.21 11.57 5.63
N GLY A 51 -1.48 11.34 5.94
CA GLY A 51 -2.56 11.38 4.97
C GLY A 51 -2.58 10.18 4.03
N ALA A 52 -3.69 10.06 3.29
CA ALA A 52 -3.80 9.09 2.22
C ALA A 52 -3.00 9.52 0.98
N ALA A 53 -2.58 8.54 0.18
CA ALA A 53 -2.16 8.70 -1.19
C ALA A 53 -3.17 7.99 -2.11
N TRP A 54 -3.20 8.38 -3.37
CA TRP A 54 -4.07 7.82 -4.39
C TRP A 54 -3.26 7.21 -5.53
N LEU A 55 -3.79 6.14 -6.09
CA LEU A 55 -3.25 5.53 -7.30
C LEU A 55 -3.91 6.18 -8.52
N GLN A 56 -3.10 6.85 -9.33
CA GLN A 56 -3.50 7.36 -10.63
C GLN A 56 -3.03 6.41 -11.72
N VAL A 57 -3.91 6.12 -12.68
CA VAL A 57 -3.62 5.32 -13.86
C VAL A 57 -4.08 6.12 -15.06
N ASP A 58 -3.22 6.27 -16.07
CA ASP A 58 -3.63 6.93 -17.31
C ASP A 58 -4.73 6.09 -17.98
N PRO A 59 -5.87 6.71 -18.39
CA PRO A 59 -7.08 6.00 -18.76
C PRO A 59 -6.79 5.00 -19.88
N PRO A 60 -6.95 3.69 -19.63
CA PRO A 60 -6.64 2.67 -20.62
C PRO A 60 -7.95 2.10 -21.17
N SER A 61 -8.33 2.47 -22.39
CA SER A 61 -9.52 1.87 -23.03
C SER A 61 -9.37 0.37 -23.38
N ALA A 62 -8.23 -0.28 -23.06
CA ALA A 62 -8.00 -1.68 -23.43
C ALA A 62 -7.16 -2.54 -22.45
N ARG A 63 -6.96 -2.17 -21.17
CA ARG A 63 -6.03 -2.91 -20.27
C ARG A 63 -6.59 -3.39 -18.91
N SER A 64 -7.91 -3.43 -18.76
CA SER A 64 -8.59 -3.87 -17.52
C SER A 64 -8.17 -5.26 -17.03
N VAL A 65 -7.98 -6.21 -17.94
CA VAL A 65 -7.54 -7.58 -17.60
C VAL A 65 -6.12 -7.58 -17.01
N THR A 66 -5.21 -6.79 -17.59
CA THR A 66 -3.83 -6.66 -17.09
C THR A 66 -3.82 -6.00 -15.71
N ILE A 67 -4.60 -4.94 -15.51
CA ILE A 67 -4.73 -4.26 -14.21
C ILE A 67 -5.25 -5.25 -13.16
N MET A 68 -6.35 -5.95 -13.43
CA MET A 68 -6.88 -6.96 -12.50
C MET A 68 -5.87 -8.06 -12.17
N ARG A 69 -5.09 -8.53 -13.16
CA ARG A 69 -4.05 -9.54 -12.92
C ARG A 69 -2.99 -9.03 -11.95
N VAL A 70 -2.54 -7.78 -12.11
CA VAL A 70 -1.58 -7.14 -11.19
C VAL A 70 -2.20 -7.01 -9.80
N LEU A 71 -3.43 -6.47 -9.69
CA LEU A 71 -4.10 -6.29 -8.39
C LEU A 71 -4.24 -7.59 -7.61
N ARG A 72 -4.61 -8.69 -8.28
CA ARG A 72 -4.70 -10.02 -7.63
C ARG A 72 -3.36 -10.53 -7.14
N ALA A 73 -2.31 -10.35 -7.94
CA ALA A 73 -0.98 -10.84 -7.60
C ALA A 73 -0.38 -10.07 -6.41
N GLU A 74 -0.50 -8.75 -6.41
CA GLU A 74 0.14 -7.89 -5.38
C GLU A 74 -0.69 -7.79 -4.09
N LEU A 75 -2.03 -7.84 -4.17
CA LEU A 75 -2.91 -7.72 -3.00
C LEU A 75 -3.36 -9.08 -2.44
N GLY A 76 -3.12 -10.19 -3.15
CA GLY A 76 -3.56 -11.53 -2.74
C GLY A 76 -5.09 -11.71 -2.73
N ILE A 77 -5.82 -10.85 -3.45
CA ILE A 77 -7.29 -10.81 -3.47
C ILE A 77 -7.91 -11.71 -4.54
N ASP A 78 -9.17 -12.07 -4.35
CA ASP A 78 -9.92 -12.87 -5.31
C ASP A 78 -10.35 -12.07 -6.56
N LEU A 79 -11.06 -12.72 -7.49
CA LEU A 79 -11.50 -12.07 -8.73
C LEU A 79 -12.58 -11.00 -8.51
N ILE A 80 -13.49 -11.21 -7.54
CA ILE A 80 -14.58 -10.29 -7.22
C ILE A 80 -13.99 -9.03 -6.60
N GLU A 81 -13.11 -9.19 -5.63
CA GLU A 81 -12.38 -8.11 -4.97
C GLU A 81 -11.49 -7.35 -5.96
N ALA A 82 -10.83 -8.06 -6.89
CA ALA A 82 -10.02 -7.43 -7.92
C ALA A 82 -10.85 -6.61 -8.90
N ARG A 83 -12.05 -7.07 -9.26
CA ARG A 83 -12.97 -6.29 -10.12
C ARG A 83 -13.47 -5.04 -9.41
N ALA A 84 -13.84 -5.15 -8.13
CA ALA A 84 -14.23 -3.99 -7.33
C ALA A 84 -13.08 -2.98 -7.18
N THR A 85 -11.85 -3.48 -6.99
CA THR A 85 -10.65 -2.65 -6.88
C THR A 85 -10.30 -2.00 -8.22
N LEU A 86 -10.44 -2.71 -9.35
CA LEU A 86 -10.28 -2.14 -10.69
C LEU A 86 -11.18 -0.92 -10.88
N HIS A 87 -12.46 -1.00 -10.52
CA HIS A 87 -13.35 0.17 -10.66
C HIS A 87 -12.83 1.36 -9.85
N ARG A 88 -12.46 1.16 -8.58
CA ARG A 88 -11.87 2.24 -7.76
C ARG A 88 -10.59 2.81 -8.39
N VAL A 89 -9.76 1.98 -9.02
CA VAL A 89 -8.54 2.46 -9.72
C VAL A 89 -8.90 3.33 -10.91
N LEU A 90 -9.87 2.90 -11.74
CA LEU A 90 -10.30 3.63 -12.92
C LEU A 90 -11.05 4.93 -12.55
N ASP A 91 -11.77 4.94 -11.44
CA ASP A 91 -12.47 6.10 -10.90
C ASP A 91 -11.52 7.07 -10.15
N GLY A 92 -10.26 6.68 -9.93
CA GLY A 92 -9.28 7.48 -9.19
C GLY A 92 -9.50 7.51 -7.67
N ASP A 93 -10.26 6.56 -7.15
CA ASP A 93 -10.66 6.39 -5.74
C ASP A 93 -9.88 5.30 -5.01
N CYS A 94 -8.93 4.65 -5.68
CA CYS A 94 -8.03 3.70 -5.04
C CYS A 94 -7.01 4.48 -4.18
N SER A 95 -7.08 4.30 -2.86
CA SER A 95 -6.24 4.99 -1.89
C SER A 95 -5.65 4.06 -0.82
N GLY A 96 -4.58 4.53 -0.18
CA GLY A 96 -3.89 3.85 0.91
C GLY A 96 -2.70 4.67 1.39
N THR A 97 -1.72 4.04 2.04
CA THR A 97 -0.48 4.74 2.39
C THR A 97 0.32 5.06 1.12
N LEU A 98 1.22 6.05 1.18
CA LEU A 98 2.10 6.35 0.03
C LEU A 98 2.93 5.15 -0.44
N PRO A 99 3.58 4.36 0.45
CA PRO A 99 4.30 3.15 0.04
C PRO A 99 3.39 2.11 -0.62
N GLU A 100 2.18 1.88 -0.10
CA GLU A 100 1.20 0.96 -0.71
C GLU A 100 0.85 1.37 -2.15
N MET A 101 0.56 2.66 -2.36
CA MET A 101 0.21 3.17 -3.68
C MET A 101 1.39 3.13 -4.65
N GLU A 102 2.60 3.43 -4.18
CA GLU A 102 3.81 3.38 -5.02
C GLU A 102 4.19 1.94 -5.39
N HIS A 103 3.98 0.98 -4.48
CA HIS A 103 4.16 -0.44 -4.78
C HIS A 103 3.24 -0.89 -5.91
N LEU A 104 1.95 -0.57 -5.84
CA LEU A 104 1.00 -0.85 -6.92
C LEU A 104 1.35 -0.12 -8.22
N ALA A 105 1.75 1.14 -8.13
CA ALA A 105 2.15 1.92 -9.30
C ALA A 105 3.38 1.30 -10.00
N ARG A 106 4.39 0.85 -9.25
CA ARG A 106 5.54 0.11 -9.82
C ARG A 106 5.13 -1.20 -10.46
N ALA A 107 4.27 -1.98 -9.81
CA ALA A 107 3.77 -3.23 -10.38
C ALA A 107 3.02 -3.01 -11.70
N LEU A 108 2.17 -1.99 -11.76
CA LEU A 108 1.46 -1.59 -12.97
C LEU A 108 2.42 -1.12 -14.07
N ARG A 109 3.43 -0.29 -13.73
CA ARG A 109 4.46 0.15 -14.68
C ARG A 109 5.28 -1.02 -15.24
N ARG A 110 5.64 -2.00 -14.41
CA ARG A 110 6.28 -3.26 -14.87
C ARG A 110 5.39 -4.05 -15.83
N ALA A 111 4.07 -3.98 -15.67
CA ALA A 111 3.09 -4.54 -16.59
C ALA A 111 2.78 -3.64 -17.81
N GLY A 112 3.54 -2.55 -17.99
CA GLY A 112 3.40 -1.60 -19.10
C GLY A 112 2.29 -0.57 -18.94
N ILE A 113 1.64 -0.49 -17.78
CA ILE A 113 0.55 0.46 -17.49
C ILE A 113 1.15 1.71 -16.83
N SER A 114 0.92 2.88 -17.43
CA SER A 114 1.32 4.16 -16.83
C SER A 114 0.52 4.40 -15.55
N ALA A 115 1.22 4.51 -14.43
CA ALA A 115 0.63 4.67 -13.11
C ALA A 115 1.55 5.46 -12.19
N ALA A 116 0.96 6.24 -11.28
CA ALA A 116 1.67 7.03 -10.29
C ALA A 116 0.93 7.04 -8.94
N ALA A 117 1.68 7.10 -7.85
CA ALA A 117 1.14 7.40 -6.52
C ALA A 117 1.18 8.91 -6.29
N THR A 118 0.05 9.51 -5.90
CA THR A 118 -0.05 10.96 -5.67
C THR A 118 -0.64 11.28 -4.30
N ARG A 119 -0.23 12.41 -3.73
CA ARG A 119 -0.91 13.05 -2.59
C ARG A 119 -1.81 14.15 -3.14
N ARG A 120 -3.04 14.26 -2.62
CA ARG A 120 -3.95 15.38 -2.89
C ARG A 120 -3.72 16.50 -1.90
#